data_AF-A0A497DVR4-F1
#
_entry.id   AF-A0A497DVR4-F1
#
_cell.length_a   1.000
_cell.length_b   1.000
_cell.length_c   1.000
_cell.angle_alpha   90.00
_cell.angle_beta   90.00
_cell.angle_gamma   90.00
#
_symmetry.space_group_name_H-M   'P 1'
#
loop_
_entity.id
_entity.type
_entity.pdbx_description
1 polymer ?
#
loop_
_entity_poly.entity_id
_entity_poly.type
_entity_poly.pdbx_seq_one_letter_code
_entity_poly.pdbx_strand_id
1 'polypeptide(L)' 'MSETLRPQERIRRKKDFLRIYSNGHRYKGRYFVILYLPNNLNYSRMAVVVSRKHGKAVVRNKIKRWARE' A
#
# COMPACT_ATOMS: atom_id res chain seq x y z
N MET A 1 6.91 17.72 11.43
CA MET A 1 6.81 16.27 11.14
C MET A 1 6.63 16.12 9.64
N SER A 2 7.50 15.38 8.95
CA SER A 2 7.32 15.21 7.50
C SER A 2 6.20 14.19 7.27
N GLU A 3 5.00 14.65 6.94
CA GLU A 3 3.78 13.84 6.73
C GLU A 3 3.83 12.97 5.46
N THR A 4 5.02 12.67 4.94
CA THR A 4 5.19 12.01 3.65
C THR A 4 6.20 10.87 3.75
N LEU A 5 5.75 9.67 3.33
CA LEU A 5 6.62 8.50 3.21
C LEU A 5 7.84 8.79 2.34
N ARG A 6 9.04 8.49 2.85
CA ARG A 6 10.30 8.60 2.14
C ARG A 6 10.32 7.67 0.92
N PRO A 7 11.13 7.93 -0.11
CA PRO A 7 11.18 7.08 -1.29
C PRO A 7 11.44 5.59 -0.99
N GLN A 8 12.24 5.29 0.03
CA GLN A 8 12.58 3.94 0.48
C GLN A 8 11.41 3.22 1.19
N GLU A 9 10.54 3.97 1.84
CA GLU A 9 9.36 3.47 2.56
C GLU A 9 8.20 3.16 1.59
N ARG A 10 8.36 3.41 0.29
CA ARG A 10 7.33 3.15 -0.73
C ARG A 10 7.63 1.86 -1.49
N ILE A 11 6.66 0.96 -1.54
CA ILE A 11 6.75 -0.25 -2.38
C ILE A 11 6.43 0.13 -3.83
N ARG A 12 7.40 -0.08 -4.74
CA ARG A 12 7.23 0.22 -6.19
C ARG A 12 7.46 -0.98 -7.09
N ARG A 13 8.26 -1.98 -6.66
CA ARG A 13 8.70 -3.07 -7.52
C ARG A 13 7.62 -4.16 -7.59
N LYS A 14 7.35 -4.67 -8.78
CA LYS A 14 6.40 -5.79 -8.99
C LYS A 14 6.76 -7.03 -8.15
N LYS A 15 8.06 -7.32 -7.98
CA LYS A 15 8.56 -8.44 -7.16
C LYS A 15 8.11 -8.33 -5.69
N ASP A 16 8.13 -7.12 -5.12
CA ASP A 16 7.68 -6.91 -3.74
C ASP A 16 6.17 -7.16 -3.60
N PHE A 17 5.37 -6.67 -4.56
CA PHE A 17 3.93 -6.92 -4.58
C PHE A 17 3.62 -8.42 -4.70
N LEU A 18 4.25 -9.13 -5.64
CA LEU A 18 4.07 -10.58 -5.80
C LEU A 18 4.42 -11.33 -4.52
N ARG A 19 5.54 -10.96 -3.87
CA ARG A 19 5.95 -11.58 -2.60
C ARG A 19 4.90 -11.40 -1.49
N ILE A 20 4.31 -10.21 -1.37
CA ILE A 20 3.25 -9.92 -0.39
C ILE A 20 1.96 -10.66 -0.76
N TYR A 21 1.62 -10.77 -2.05
CA TYR A 21 0.43 -11.50 -2.47
C TYR A 21 0.54 -13.01 -2.24
N SER A 22 1.72 -13.60 -2.43
CA SER A 22 1.94 -15.04 -2.27
C SER A 22 2.17 -15.45 -0.81
N ASN A 23 2.97 -14.70 -0.05
CA ASN A 23 3.44 -15.10 1.28
C ASN A 23 2.93 -14.19 2.41
N GLY A 24 2.25 -13.09 2.08
CA GLY A 24 1.79 -12.12 3.05
C GLY A 24 0.51 -12.57 3.76
N HIS A 25 0.33 -12.05 4.96
CA HIS A 25 -0.91 -12.20 5.71
C HIS A 25 -1.92 -11.16 5.24
N ARG A 26 -3.20 -11.52 5.32
CA ARG A 26 -4.30 -10.66 4.90
C ARG A 26 -5.21 -10.35 6.06
N TYR A 27 -5.37 -9.06 6.35
CA TYR A 27 -6.37 -8.55 7.25
C TYR A 27 -7.48 -7.86 6.45
N LYS A 28 -8.73 -8.30 6.63
CA LYS A 28 -9.89 -7.72 5.96
C LYS A 28 -10.57 -6.76 6.93
N GLY A 29 -10.48 -5.46 6.65
CA GLY A 29 -11.29 -4.44 7.31
C GLY A 29 -12.54 -4.10 6.51
N ARG A 30 -13.39 -3.24 7.06
CA ARG A 30 -14.63 -2.77 6.42
C ARG A 30 -14.38 -2.01 5.10
N TYR A 31 -13.34 -1.18 5.06
CA TYR A 31 -13.03 -0.30 3.92
C TYR A 31 -11.77 -0.70 3.16
N PHE A 32 -10.86 -1.42 3.82
CA PHE A 32 -9.55 -1.76 3.28
C PHE A 32 -9.22 -3.23 3.54
N VAL A 33 -8.50 -3.82 2.59
CA VAL A 33 -7.82 -5.09 2.80
C VAL A 33 -6.34 -4.76 2.93
N ILE A 34 -5.77 -5.07 4.10
CA ILE A 34 -4.36 -4.88 4.38
C ILE A 34 -3.66 -6.21 4.07
N LEU A 35 -2.67 -6.16 3.17
CA LEU A 35 -1.73 -7.25 3.00
C LEU A 35 -0.39 -6.83 3.57
N TYR A 36 0.16 -7.63 4.48
CA TYR A 36 1.41 -7.32 5.15
C TYR A 36 2.31 -8.55 5.23
N LEU A 37 3.61 -8.29 5.21
CA LEU A 37 4.64 -9.31 5.31
C LEU A 37 5.81 -8.71 6.09
N PRO A 38 6.31 -9.39 7.14
CA PRO A 38 7.53 -8.97 7.82
C PRO A 38 8.67 -8.80 6.82
N ASN A 39 9.44 -7.73 6.99
CA ASN A 39 10.62 -7.46 6.18
C ASN A 39 11.83 -7.35 7.10
N ASN A 40 13.04 -7.62 6.59
CA ASN A 40 14.28 -7.55 7.35
C ASN A 40 14.92 -6.15 7.23
N LEU A 41 14.11 -5.09 7.23
CA LEU A 41 14.59 -3.70 7.18
C LEU A 41 14.22 -3.00 8.48
N ASN A 42 15.00 -1.99 8.85
CA ASN A 42 14.72 -1.15 10.02
C ASN A 42 13.51 -0.20 9.83
N TYR A 43 12.76 -0.35 8.74
CA TYR A 43 11.63 0.51 8.40
C TYR A 43 10.52 -0.26 7.68
N SER A 44 9.28 0.22 7.89
CA SER A 44 8.12 -0.30 7.19
C SER A 44 8.06 0.24 5.77
N ARG A 45 7.63 -0.61 4.83
CA ARG A 45 7.35 -0.21 3.44
C ARG A 45 5.88 -0.38 3.15
N MET A 46 5.26 0.61 2.51
CA MET A 46 3.84 0.61 2.19
C MET A 46 3.58 1.01 0.73
N ALA A 47 2.49 0.48 0.17
CA ALA A 47 1.87 1.02 -1.03
C ALA A 47 0.36 0.88 -0.95
N VAL A 48 -0.35 1.83 -1.56
CA VAL A 48 -1.81 1.82 -1.65
C VAL A 48 -2.22 1.47 -3.08
N VAL A 49 -2.90 0.35 -3.22
CA VAL A 49 -3.42 -0.14 -4.50
C VAL A 49 -4.93 0.07 -4.54
N VAL A 50 -5.39 0.84 -5.53
CA VAL A 50 -6.83 1.07 -5.77
C VAL A 50 -7.18 0.50 -7.12
N SER A 51 -8.07 -0.51 -7.14
CA SER A 51 -8.53 -1.13 -8.38
C SER A 51 -9.27 -0.12 -9.26
N ARG A 52 -9.18 -0.29 -10.59
CA ARG A 52 -9.87 0.53 -11.61
C ARG A 52 -11.39 0.55 -11.44
N LYS A 53 -11.97 -0.44 -10.74
CA LYS A 53 -13.41 -0.53 -10.46
C LYS A 53 -13.95 0.59 -9.56
N HIS A 54 -13.09 1.27 -8.78
CA HIS A 54 -13.51 2.29 -7.82
C HIS A 54 -13.67 3.70 -8.43
N GLY A 55 -13.98 3.77 -9.74
CA GLY A 55 -14.29 5.02 -10.44
C GLY A 55 -13.12 5.69 -11.17
N LYS A 56 -13.32 6.98 -11.51
CA LYS A 56 -12.39 7.79 -12.31
C LYS A 56 -11.06 8.03 -11.60
N ALA A 57 -10.04 8.48 -12.35
CA ALA A 57 -8.70 8.73 -11.83
C ALA A 57 -8.67 9.65 -10.61
N VAL A 58 -9.50 10.70 -10.59
CA VAL A 58 -9.60 11.67 -9.47
C VAL A 58 -10.00 10.98 -8.17
N VAL A 59 -11.04 10.14 -8.19
CA VAL A 59 -11.51 9.40 -7.01
C VAL A 59 -10.41 8.46 -6.50
N ARG A 60 -9.75 7.72 -7.40
CA ARG A 60 -8.65 6.81 -7.02
C ARG A 60 -7.46 7.55 -6.42
N ASN A 61 -7.13 8.74 -6.94
CA ASN A 61 -6.06 9.58 -6.41
C ASN A 61 -6.40 10.14 -5.03
N LYS A 62 -7.67 10.51 -4.80
CA LYS A 62 -8.17 10.95 -3.49
C LYS A 62 -8.04 9.82 -2.45
N ILE A 63 -8.50 8.60 -2.77
CA ILE A 63 -8.37 7.42 -1.89
C ILE A 63 -6.90 7.14 -1.56
N LYS A 64 -6.01 7.20 -2.56
CA LYS A 64 -4.56 7.03 -2.32
C LYS A 64 -3.96 8.12 -1.44
N ARG A 65 -4.52 9.33 -1.44
CA ARG A 65 -4.06 10.45 -0.61
C ARG A 65 -4.49 10.26 0.85
N TRP A 66 -5.77 9.96 1.08
CA TRP A 66 -6.32 9.63 2.41
C TRP A 66 -5.68 8.43 3.11
N ALA A 67 -5.09 7.50 2.35
CA ALA A 67 -4.39 6.36 2.92
C ALA A 67 -2.88 6.62 3.13
N ARG A 68 -2.39 7.82 2.83
CA ARG A 68 -0.98 8.23 2.96
C ARG A 68 -0.78 9.37 3.95
N GLU A 69 -1.71 10.33 3.93
CA GLU A 69 -1.88 11.40 4.94
C GLU A 69 -2.63 10.83 6.13
#